data_AF-I4GB43-F1
#
_entry.id   AF-I4GB43-F1
#
_cell.length_a   1.000
_cell.length_b   1.000
_cell.length_c   1.000
_cell.angle_alpha   90.00
_cell.angle_beta   90.00
_cell.angle_gamma   90.00
#
_symmetry.space_group_name_H-M   'P 1'
#
loop_
_entity.id
_entity.type
_entity.pdbx_description
1 polymer ?
#
loop_
_entity_poly.entity_id
_entity_poly.type
_entity_poly.pdbx_seq_one_letter_code
_entity_poly.pdbx_strand_id
1 'polypeptide(L)'
;MSEYQYYEFHAIDRPLTQEERAAISQLSSRVKPTATSASFTYSYGNFRGDPKQVLARYFDIMYYIANWGTQQLMFRFPTSLINREALELYCIDNYISLSFAGDWAILDWEFSQEEGFNDWIEGEGILSELIGLRQEILQQDYRGLYLAWLKAIDLSEGYIDIDKTQLEPPIPPGLGQLSAAQKAFTEIFELDEHLLNVACASSGKLTTISDAMLREAIAKLSLTEGEAFLLRLAKGELNLSAKFQQKLSQLIPNSPTSNQPRRTIQELLEAASEEGKKAEKRQQQEAEAKRIEELQALGKREAQVWQQVESLIQKAQSKPYDEAVKLLVKLRDLAEYQNQLAVFQERLNRIYEQYSNRSGLKRRLQEVGLTDSK
;
A
#
# COMPACT_ATOMS: atom_id res chain seq x y z
N MET A 1 24.79 -3.70 10.02
CA MET A 1 23.63 -3.21 10.79
C MET A 1 23.27 -4.26 11.84
N SER A 2 22.77 -3.87 13.00
CA SER A 2 22.21 -4.84 13.96
C SER A 2 21.00 -5.53 13.33
N GLU A 3 20.86 -6.83 13.50
CA GLU A 3 19.66 -7.57 13.07
C GLU A 3 18.43 -6.99 13.78
N TYR A 4 17.31 -6.90 13.09
CA TYR A 4 15.99 -6.64 13.68
C TYR A 4 14.99 -7.59 13.03
N GLN A 5 14.25 -8.29 13.88
CA GLN A 5 13.16 -9.16 13.48
C GLN A 5 11.99 -8.95 14.44
N TYR A 6 10.79 -8.88 13.88
CA TYR A 6 9.56 -8.77 14.63
C TYR A 6 8.58 -9.82 14.15
N TYR A 7 8.03 -10.60 15.08
CA TYR A 7 6.93 -11.53 14.83
C TYR A 7 5.74 -11.13 15.69
N GLU A 8 4.54 -11.16 15.13
CA GLU A 8 3.29 -10.97 15.85
C GLU A 8 2.28 -12.02 15.43
N PHE A 9 1.59 -12.60 16.40
CA PHE A 9 0.56 -13.61 16.19
C PHE A 9 -0.74 -13.17 16.84
N HIS A 10 -1.88 -13.38 16.17
CA HIS A 10 -3.21 -13.09 16.72
C HIS A 10 -4.14 -14.31 16.64
N ALA A 11 -4.88 -14.55 17.71
CA ALA A 11 -5.96 -15.54 17.80
C ALA A 11 -7.30 -14.82 17.68
N ILE A 12 -8.04 -15.15 16.64
CA ILE A 12 -9.28 -14.50 16.19
C ILE A 12 -10.48 -15.40 16.51
N ASP A 13 -10.37 -16.70 16.24
CA ASP A 13 -11.49 -17.62 16.36
C ASP A 13 -11.86 -17.86 17.82
N ARG A 14 -10.85 -18.00 18.70
CA ARG A 14 -11.05 -18.11 20.14
C ARG A 14 -9.86 -17.55 20.91
N PRO A 15 -10.06 -17.09 22.15
CA PRO A 15 -8.96 -16.80 23.06
C PRO A 15 -8.13 -18.06 23.37
N LEU A 16 -6.84 -17.85 23.64
CA LEU A 16 -5.92 -18.85 24.17
C LEU A 16 -6.32 -19.27 25.59
N THR A 17 -6.19 -20.57 25.89
CA THR A 17 -6.32 -21.06 27.27
C THR A 17 -5.12 -20.65 28.13
N GLN A 18 -5.20 -20.89 29.44
CA GLN A 18 -4.08 -20.61 30.33
C GLN A 18 -2.88 -21.52 30.04
N GLU A 19 -3.12 -22.78 29.70
CA GLU A 19 -2.11 -23.76 29.31
C GLU A 19 -1.43 -23.37 27.99
N GLU A 20 -2.22 -22.92 27.01
CA GLU A 20 -1.70 -22.45 25.72
C GLU A 20 -0.82 -21.21 25.91
N ARG A 21 -1.25 -20.23 26.72
CA ARG A 21 -0.42 -19.05 27.04
C ARG A 21 0.86 -19.44 27.78
N ALA A 22 0.80 -20.43 28.67
CA ALA A 22 1.98 -20.95 29.35
C ALA A 22 2.96 -21.61 28.36
N ALA A 23 2.46 -22.36 27.37
CA ALA A 23 3.29 -22.93 26.30
C ALA A 23 3.95 -21.84 25.45
N ILE A 24 3.21 -20.80 25.03
CA ILE A 24 3.77 -19.68 24.26
C ILE A 24 4.83 -18.91 25.08
N SER A 25 4.62 -18.76 26.39
CA SER A 25 5.59 -18.10 27.29
C SER A 25 6.95 -18.82 27.36
N GLN A 26 7.01 -20.10 27.00
CA GLN A 26 8.27 -20.86 26.97
C GLN A 26 9.10 -20.59 25.72
N LEU A 27 8.52 -20.03 24.65
CA LEU A 27 9.21 -19.75 23.39
C LEU A 27 10.22 -18.61 23.54
N SER A 28 9.97 -17.64 24.42
CA SER A 28 10.90 -16.54 24.68
C SER A 28 10.73 -15.97 26.09
N SER A 29 11.84 -15.70 26.76
CA SER A 29 11.82 -15.03 28.08
C SER A 29 11.24 -13.61 28.06
N ARG A 30 11.14 -12.99 26.88
CA ARG A 30 10.64 -11.60 26.70
C ARG A 30 9.18 -11.54 26.27
N VAL A 31 8.60 -12.65 25.82
CA VAL A 31 7.21 -12.67 25.34
C VAL A 31 6.24 -12.50 26.51
N LYS A 32 5.21 -11.68 26.29
CA LYS A 32 4.08 -11.53 27.22
C LYS A 32 2.79 -11.85 26.46
N PRO A 33 2.46 -13.14 26.27
CA PRO A 33 1.29 -13.51 25.51
C PRO A 33 0.02 -13.06 26.24
N THR A 34 -0.89 -12.43 25.50
CA THR A 34 -2.22 -12.09 25.96
C THR A 34 -3.19 -13.26 25.69
N ALA A 35 -4.48 -13.06 25.93
CA ALA A 35 -5.49 -14.05 25.54
C ALA A 35 -5.67 -14.15 24.02
N THR A 36 -5.23 -13.16 23.25
CA THR A 36 -5.49 -13.08 21.80
C THR A 36 -4.27 -12.75 20.97
N SER A 37 -3.11 -12.50 21.57
CA SER A 37 -1.91 -12.10 20.83
C SER A 37 -0.61 -12.49 21.51
N ALA A 38 0.46 -12.62 20.73
CA ALA A 38 1.83 -12.72 21.21
C ALA A 38 2.79 -12.08 20.21
N SER A 39 3.71 -11.25 20.69
CA SER A 39 4.74 -10.61 19.86
C SER A 39 6.16 -10.95 20.34
N PHE A 40 7.09 -11.00 19.40
CA PHE A 40 8.48 -11.37 19.63
C PHE A 40 9.39 -10.45 18.83
N THR A 41 10.30 -9.78 19.54
CA THR A 41 11.30 -8.90 18.92
C THR A 41 12.70 -9.43 19.19
N TYR A 42 13.49 -9.59 18.13
CA TYR A 42 14.87 -10.07 18.20
C TYR A 42 15.83 -9.03 17.60
N SER A 43 16.95 -8.83 18.28
CA SER A 43 18.08 -8.01 17.79
C SER A 43 19.37 -8.82 17.55
N TYR A 44 19.27 -10.13 17.78
CA TYR A 44 20.28 -11.16 17.55
C TYR A 44 19.60 -12.53 17.65
N GLY A 45 19.97 -13.46 16.76
CA GLY A 45 19.38 -14.80 16.72
C GLY A 45 17.95 -14.81 16.17
N ASN A 46 17.28 -15.97 16.22
CA ASN A 46 15.98 -16.18 15.57
C ASN A 46 14.89 -16.64 16.53
N PHE A 47 13.65 -16.60 16.02
CA PHE A 47 12.49 -17.19 16.66
C PHE A 47 12.75 -18.64 17.07
N ARG A 48 12.48 -18.96 18.34
CA ARG A 48 12.66 -20.31 18.87
C ARG A 48 11.44 -21.16 18.53
N GLY A 49 11.55 -21.93 17.45
CA GLY A 49 10.51 -22.83 16.98
C GLY A 49 10.20 -22.62 15.50
N ASP A 50 9.13 -23.24 15.05
CA ASP A 50 8.62 -23.08 13.69
C ASP A 50 7.37 -22.18 13.74
N PRO A 51 7.41 -20.95 13.17
CA PRO A 51 6.27 -20.04 13.14
C PRO A 51 5.01 -20.67 12.56
N LYS A 52 5.14 -21.52 11.54
CA LYS A 52 4.02 -22.21 10.88
C LYS A 52 3.36 -23.20 11.84
N GLN A 53 4.13 -23.92 12.65
CA GLN A 53 3.59 -24.82 13.67
C GLN A 53 2.95 -24.08 14.84
N VAL A 54 3.53 -22.95 15.27
CA VAL A 54 2.95 -22.10 16.33
C VAL A 54 1.62 -21.52 15.86
N LEU A 55 1.56 -21.03 14.63
CA LEU A 55 0.33 -20.58 13.99
C LEU A 55 -0.70 -21.73 13.96
N ALA A 56 -0.35 -22.87 13.35
CA ALA A 56 -1.25 -24.02 13.21
C ALA A 56 -1.94 -24.45 14.52
N ARG A 57 -1.20 -24.40 15.64
CA ARG A 57 -1.65 -24.87 16.95
C ARG A 57 -2.44 -23.82 17.74
N TYR A 58 -2.06 -22.55 17.68
CA TYR A 58 -2.49 -21.57 18.67
C TYR A 58 -3.13 -20.30 18.08
N PHE A 59 -2.79 -19.90 16.86
CA PHE A 59 -3.14 -18.58 16.32
C PHE A 59 -3.80 -18.67 14.95
N ASP A 60 -4.38 -17.57 14.48
CA ASP A 60 -5.14 -17.52 13.23
C ASP A 60 -4.45 -16.71 12.14
N ILE A 61 -3.57 -15.79 12.53
CA ILE A 61 -2.79 -14.95 11.63
C ILE A 61 -1.43 -14.62 12.25
N MET A 62 -0.40 -14.48 11.43
CA MET A 62 0.95 -14.09 11.83
C MET A 62 1.52 -13.07 10.86
N TYR A 63 2.16 -12.03 11.39
CA TYR A 63 2.98 -11.10 10.63
C TYR A 63 4.43 -11.17 11.08
N TYR A 64 5.34 -11.16 10.13
CA TYR A 64 6.78 -11.10 10.35
C TYR A 64 7.41 -10.02 9.48
N ILE A 65 8.33 -9.25 10.05
CA ILE A 65 9.15 -8.29 9.32
C ILE A 65 10.59 -8.33 9.84
N ALA A 66 11.56 -8.21 8.93
CA ALA A 66 12.97 -8.12 9.25
C ALA A 66 13.69 -7.03 8.45
N ASN A 67 14.72 -6.42 9.05
CA ASN A 67 15.37 -5.25 8.45
C ASN A 67 16.17 -5.53 7.18
N TRP A 68 16.44 -6.81 6.89
CA TRP A 68 17.02 -7.24 5.61
C TRP A 68 15.98 -7.45 4.51
N GLY A 69 14.74 -6.99 4.68
CA GLY A 69 13.78 -6.87 3.59
C GLY A 69 12.72 -7.95 3.51
N THR A 70 12.68 -8.90 4.44
CA THR A 70 11.61 -9.91 4.46
C THR A 70 10.38 -9.36 5.19
N GLN A 71 9.23 -9.43 4.55
CA GLN A 71 7.90 -9.34 5.15
C GLN A 71 7.13 -10.62 4.86
N GLN A 72 6.43 -11.14 5.87
CA GLN A 72 5.64 -12.35 5.75
C GLN A 72 4.31 -12.22 6.46
N LEU A 73 3.24 -12.66 5.82
CA LEU A 73 1.89 -12.71 6.38
C LEU A 73 1.33 -14.12 6.18
N MET A 74 1.06 -14.81 7.27
CA MET A 74 0.45 -16.14 7.25
C MET A 74 -0.96 -16.11 7.81
N PHE A 75 -1.86 -16.87 7.19
CA PHE A 75 -3.23 -17.08 7.64
C PHE A 75 -3.49 -18.56 7.90
N ARG A 76 -4.23 -18.86 8.97
CA ARG A 76 -4.74 -20.21 9.25
C ARG A 76 -6.24 -20.26 9.08
N PHE A 77 -6.71 -21.25 8.34
CA PHE A 77 -8.13 -21.48 8.05
C PHE A 77 -8.54 -22.93 8.36
N PRO A 78 -9.78 -23.18 8.82
CA PRO A 78 -10.32 -24.53 8.77
C PRO A 78 -10.39 -25.00 7.30
N THR A 79 -9.90 -26.20 7.00
CA THR A 79 -9.91 -26.76 5.62
C THR A 79 -11.31 -26.80 5.03
N SER A 80 -12.34 -27.02 5.85
CA SER A 80 -13.74 -27.07 5.43
C SER A 80 -14.31 -25.73 4.95
N LEU A 81 -13.60 -24.61 5.17
CA LEU A 81 -14.07 -23.26 4.85
C LEU A 81 -13.38 -22.60 3.68
N ILE A 82 -12.33 -23.22 3.15
CA ILE A 82 -11.60 -22.67 2.00
C ILE A 82 -11.95 -23.45 0.74
N ASN A 83 -11.91 -22.77 -0.40
CA ASN A 83 -11.92 -23.40 -1.71
C ASN A 83 -10.48 -23.57 -2.17
N ARG A 84 -9.92 -24.77 -1.98
CA ARG A 84 -8.52 -25.06 -2.27
C ARG A 84 -8.17 -24.74 -3.71
N GLU A 85 -8.99 -25.21 -4.66
CA GLU A 85 -8.76 -25.05 -6.09
C GLU A 85 -8.78 -23.57 -6.48
N ALA A 86 -9.59 -22.75 -5.82
CA ALA A 86 -9.61 -21.30 -6.07
C ALA A 86 -8.37 -20.60 -5.49
N LEU A 87 -7.89 -20.99 -4.31
CA LEU A 87 -6.71 -20.39 -3.67
C LEU A 87 -5.42 -20.77 -4.40
N GLU A 88 -5.29 -22.02 -4.86
CA GLU A 88 -4.11 -22.52 -5.59
C GLU A 88 -3.84 -21.75 -6.89
N LEU A 89 -4.87 -21.16 -7.52
CA LEU A 89 -4.69 -20.32 -8.71
C LEU A 89 -3.86 -19.06 -8.45
N TYR A 90 -3.80 -18.57 -7.21
CA TYR A 90 -3.02 -17.39 -6.82
C TYR A 90 -1.67 -17.75 -6.21
N CYS A 91 -1.35 -19.04 -6.06
CA CYS A 91 -0.07 -19.45 -5.52
C CYS A 91 1.05 -19.23 -6.54
N ILE A 92 2.17 -18.73 -6.05
CA ILE A 92 3.41 -18.51 -6.81
C ILE A 92 4.52 -19.11 -5.97
N ASP A 93 5.32 -19.99 -6.59
CA ASP A 93 6.48 -20.60 -5.91
C ASP A 93 7.36 -19.53 -5.26
N ASN A 94 7.83 -19.81 -4.05
CA ASN A 94 8.64 -18.92 -3.21
C ASN A 94 7.96 -17.64 -2.65
N TYR A 95 6.76 -17.26 -3.13
CA TYR A 95 6.08 -16.05 -2.66
C TYR A 95 4.74 -16.32 -1.97
N ILE A 96 3.91 -17.17 -2.56
CA ILE A 96 2.55 -17.46 -2.08
C ILE A 96 2.35 -18.96 -2.08
N SER A 97 2.25 -19.56 -0.91
CA SER A 97 2.05 -21.00 -0.78
C SER A 97 0.85 -21.37 0.08
N LEU A 98 0.20 -22.48 -0.29
CA LEU A 98 -0.87 -23.10 0.48
C LEU A 98 -0.39 -24.45 0.99
N SER A 99 -0.42 -24.63 2.31
CA SER A 99 0.01 -25.86 2.99
C SER A 99 -1.05 -26.35 3.97
N PHE A 100 -0.95 -27.60 4.42
CA PHE A 100 -1.96 -28.25 5.26
C PHE A 100 -1.35 -28.86 6.52
N ALA A 101 -2.02 -28.69 7.65
CA ALA A 101 -1.63 -29.22 8.95
C ALA A 101 -2.88 -29.78 9.67
N GLY A 102 -3.19 -31.05 9.42
CA GLY A 102 -4.41 -31.68 9.94
C GLY A 102 -5.67 -31.05 9.33
N ASP A 103 -6.58 -30.56 10.19
CA ASP A 103 -7.82 -29.88 9.78
C ASP A 103 -7.62 -28.40 9.40
N TRP A 104 -6.37 -27.95 9.34
CA TRP A 104 -6.02 -26.55 9.07
C TRP A 104 -5.27 -26.38 7.76
N ALA A 105 -5.64 -25.36 7.01
CA ALA A 105 -4.88 -24.86 5.88
C ALA A 105 -4.13 -23.60 6.29
N ILE A 106 -2.90 -23.45 5.80
CA ILE A 106 -2.03 -22.31 6.05
C ILE A 106 -1.67 -21.69 4.71
N LEU A 107 -2.15 -20.47 4.51
CA LEU A 107 -1.80 -19.62 3.39
C LEU A 107 -0.65 -18.71 3.85
N ASP A 108 0.45 -18.72 3.12
CA ASP A 108 1.70 -18.08 3.50
C ASP A 108 2.14 -17.15 2.38
N TRP A 109 2.18 -15.85 2.67
CA TRP A 109 2.68 -14.81 1.77
C TRP A 109 4.01 -14.32 2.29
N GLU A 110 5.08 -14.58 1.56
CA GLU A 110 6.44 -14.17 1.90
C GLU A 110 7.02 -13.33 0.78
N PHE A 111 7.44 -12.12 1.11
CA PHE A 111 8.00 -11.15 0.19
C PHE A 111 9.35 -10.72 0.74
N SER A 112 10.42 -10.89 -0.05
CA SER A 112 11.77 -10.49 0.33
C SER A 112 12.39 -9.59 -0.72
N GLN A 113 13.00 -8.49 -0.29
CA GLN A 113 13.77 -7.58 -1.14
C GLN A 113 15.26 -7.58 -0.71
N GLU A 114 16.17 -7.71 -1.67
CA GLU A 114 17.61 -7.87 -1.41
C GLU A 114 18.26 -6.65 -0.74
N GLU A 115 17.79 -5.44 -1.05
CA GLU A 115 18.37 -4.20 -0.51
C GLU A 115 17.97 -3.94 0.95
N GLY A 116 17.03 -4.72 1.48
CA GLY A 116 16.44 -4.47 2.79
C GLY A 116 15.56 -3.22 2.80
N PHE A 117 15.20 -2.77 4.00
CA PHE A 117 14.43 -1.54 4.17
C PHE A 117 15.38 -0.35 4.38
N ASN A 118 15.20 0.70 3.56
CA ASN A 118 16.02 1.92 3.63
C ASN A 118 15.72 2.75 4.89
N ASP A 119 14.50 2.64 5.41
CA ASP A 119 14.01 3.36 6.58
C ASP A 119 14.01 2.50 7.85
N TRP A 120 13.87 3.17 8.99
CA TRP A 120 13.72 2.49 10.27
C TRP A 120 12.36 1.77 10.31
N ILE A 121 12.41 0.45 10.44
CA ILE A 121 11.21 -0.38 10.48
C ILE A 121 10.75 -0.67 11.91
N GLU A 122 9.44 -0.65 12.11
CA GLU A 122 8.79 -1.05 13.36
C GLU A 122 7.57 -1.90 13.01
N GLY A 123 7.54 -3.15 13.47
CA GLY A 123 6.46 -4.07 13.14
C GLY A 123 5.21 -3.95 14.02
N GLU A 124 5.29 -3.22 15.13
CA GLU A 124 4.24 -3.15 16.15
C GLU A 124 2.98 -2.48 15.60
N GLY A 125 1.82 -3.14 15.75
CA GLY A 125 0.52 -2.60 15.34
C GLY A 125 0.13 -2.92 13.90
N ILE A 126 1.07 -3.25 13.02
CA ILE A 126 0.83 -3.55 11.59
C ILE A 126 -0.19 -4.68 11.42
N LEU A 127 -0.02 -5.78 12.16
CA LEU A 127 -0.89 -6.95 12.00
C LEU A 127 -2.37 -6.62 12.23
N SER A 128 -2.66 -5.66 13.12
CA SER A 128 -4.05 -5.28 13.44
C SER A 128 -4.82 -4.71 12.25
N GLU A 129 -4.13 -4.06 11.31
CA GLU A 129 -4.71 -3.50 10.09
C GLU A 129 -5.00 -4.57 9.03
N LEU A 130 -4.27 -5.70 9.10
CA LEU A 130 -4.32 -6.79 8.13
C LEU A 130 -5.26 -7.93 8.54
N ILE A 131 -5.72 -7.98 9.79
CA ILE A 131 -6.63 -9.03 10.32
C ILE A 131 -7.88 -9.22 9.44
N GLY A 132 -8.39 -8.12 8.86
CA GLY A 132 -9.58 -8.13 8.01
C GLY A 132 -9.47 -9.07 6.80
N LEU A 133 -8.27 -9.22 6.23
CA LEU A 133 -8.02 -10.06 5.05
C LEU A 133 -8.39 -11.52 5.30
N ARG A 134 -8.20 -12.02 6.52
CA ARG A 134 -8.58 -13.41 6.87
C ARG A 134 -10.09 -13.62 6.72
N GLN A 135 -10.88 -12.68 7.23
CA GLN A 135 -12.34 -12.79 7.16
C GLN A 135 -12.83 -12.63 5.72
N GLU A 136 -12.22 -11.74 4.94
CA GLU A 136 -12.51 -11.58 3.51
C GLU A 136 -12.29 -12.88 2.74
N ILE A 137 -11.14 -13.56 2.94
CA ILE A 137 -10.85 -14.84 2.28
C ILE A 137 -11.85 -15.92 2.69
N LEU A 138 -12.22 -16.01 3.98
CA LEU A 138 -13.26 -16.92 4.46
C LEU A 138 -14.64 -16.62 3.84
N GLN A 139 -14.90 -15.38 3.43
CA GLN A 139 -16.13 -14.96 2.76
C GLN A 139 -16.04 -15.08 1.23
N GLN A 140 -14.95 -15.67 0.72
CA GLN A 140 -14.65 -15.82 -0.71
C GLN A 140 -14.42 -14.49 -1.43
N ASP A 141 -14.06 -13.44 -0.69
CA ASP A 141 -13.50 -12.22 -1.24
C ASP A 141 -11.99 -12.42 -1.45
N TYR A 142 -11.62 -12.75 -2.69
CA TYR A 142 -10.24 -13.03 -3.07
C TYR A 142 -9.47 -11.80 -3.57
N ARG A 143 -10.00 -10.58 -3.35
CA ARG A 143 -9.26 -9.35 -3.69
C ARG A 143 -7.91 -9.27 -2.97
N GLY A 144 -7.86 -9.60 -1.68
CA GLY A 144 -6.60 -9.66 -0.92
C GLY A 144 -5.58 -10.66 -1.51
N LEU A 145 -6.03 -11.84 -1.93
CA LEU A 145 -5.18 -12.84 -2.62
C LEU A 145 -4.61 -12.31 -3.93
N TYR A 146 -5.45 -11.62 -4.72
CA TYR A 146 -5.02 -11.05 -5.98
C TYR A 146 -4.03 -9.90 -5.77
N LEU A 147 -4.21 -9.05 -4.75
CA LEU A 147 -3.23 -8.00 -4.40
C LEU A 147 -1.88 -8.60 -3.98
N ALA A 148 -1.89 -9.69 -3.20
CA ALA A 148 -0.67 -10.41 -2.85
C ALA A 148 0.02 -11.00 -4.10
N TRP A 149 -0.76 -11.54 -5.03
CA TRP A 149 -0.26 -12.05 -6.31
C TRP A 149 0.36 -10.93 -7.17
N LEU A 150 -0.25 -9.75 -7.23
CA LEU A 150 0.33 -8.58 -7.88
C LEU A 150 1.68 -8.21 -7.25
N LYS A 151 1.78 -8.21 -5.91
CA LYS A 151 3.04 -7.93 -5.23
C LYS A 151 4.14 -8.95 -5.56
N ALA A 152 3.78 -10.23 -5.65
CA ALA A 152 4.72 -11.28 -6.02
C ALA A 152 5.29 -11.09 -7.43
N ILE A 153 4.44 -10.77 -8.43
CA ILE A 153 4.92 -10.56 -9.81
C ILE A 153 5.72 -9.27 -9.98
N ASP A 154 5.40 -8.22 -9.22
CA ASP A 154 6.15 -6.97 -9.17
C ASP A 154 7.59 -7.21 -8.69
N LEU A 155 7.73 -7.91 -7.56
CA LEU A 155 9.05 -8.31 -7.05
C LEU A 155 9.82 -9.17 -8.05
N SER A 156 9.12 -10.05 -8.80
CA SER A 156 9.74 -10.92 -9.80
C SER A 156 10.28 -10.19 -11.04
N GLU A 157 9.96 -8.91 -11.27
CA GLU A 157 10.50 -8.22 -12.44
C GLU A 157 12.04 -8.21 -12.44
N GLY A 158 12.65 -8.26 -11.24
CA GLY A 158 14.10 -8.42 -11.03
C GLY A 158 14.61 -9.88 -10.90
N TYR A 159 13.74 -10.88 -10.72
CA TYR A 159 14.12 -12.28 -10.45
C TYR A 159 13.55 -13.23 -11.52
N ILE A 160 14.36 -14.18 -11.99
CA ILE A 160 14.02 -15.12 -13.09
C ILE A 160 12.97 -16.18 -12.68
N ASP A 161 12.44 -16.12 -11.45
CA ASP A 161 11.67 -17.21 -10.84
C ASP A 161 10.23 -17.35 -11.34
N ILE A 162 9.65 -16.36 -12.03
CA ILE A 162 8.27 -16.44 -12.56
C ILE A 162 8.26 -16.53 -14.09
N ASP A 163 7.58 -17.56 -14.60
CA ASP A 163 7.29 -17.69 -16.03
C ASP A 163 6.29 -16.61 -16.47
N LYS A 164 6.81 -15.55 -17.10
CA LYS A 164 6.01 -14.40 -17.55
C LYS A 164 4.96 -14.75 -18.62
N THR A 165 5.01 -15.94 -19.21
CA THR A 165 4.01 -16.44 -20.16
C THR A 165 2.79 -17.06 -19.47
N GLN A 166 2.86 -17.30 -18.16
CA GLN A 166 1.71 -17.76 -17.39
C GLN A 166 0.57 -16.75 -17.44
N LEU A 167 -0.65 -17.29 -17.42
CA LEU A 167 -1.86 -16.48 -17.42
C LEU A 167 -2.11 -15.91 -16.03
N GLU A 168 -2.59 -14.68 -16.02
CA GLU A 168 -3.11 -14.04 -14.83
C GLU A 168 -4.21 -14.91 -14.16
N PRO A 169 -4.25 -15.00 -12.82
CA PRO A 169 -5.33 -15.67 -12.12
C PRO A 169 -6.68 -14.95 -12.35
N PRO A 170 -7.81 -15.55 -11.94
CA PRO A 170 -9.10 -14.87 -12.02
C PRO A 170 -9.05 -13.49 -11.33
N ILE A 171 -9.41 -12.42 -12.06
CA ILE A 171 -9.46 -11.08 -11.47
C ILE A 171 -10.74 -10.96 -10.64
N PRO A 172 -10.67 -10.75 -9.32
CA PRO A 172 -11.84 -10.57 -8.49
C PRO A 172 -12.53 -9.22 -8.83
N PRO A 173 -13.87 -9.15 -8.81
CA PRO A 173 -14.59 -7.90 -9.02
C PRO A 173 -14.36 -6.94 -7.84
N GLY A 174 -14.34 -5.64 -8.11
CA GLY A 174 -14.29 -4.60 -7.09
C GLY A 174 -12.89 -4.19 -6.64
N LEU A 175 -11.85 -4.39 -7.47
CA LEU A 175 -10.49 -3.89 -7.17
C LEU A 175 -10.43 -2.36 -7.11
N GLY A 176 -11.30 -1.66 -7.84
CA GLY A 176 -11.42 -0.19 -7.73
C GLY A 176 -12.06 0.31 -6.43
N GLN A 177 -12.49 -0.59 -5.53
CA GLN A 177 -13.14 -0.26 -4.25
C GLN A 177 -12.59 -1.14 -3.12
N LEU A 178 -11.31 -0.94 -2.79
CA LEU A 178 -10.62 -1.71 -1.75
C LEU A 178 -11.21 -1.49 -0.35
N SER A 179 -11.27 -2.56 0.44
CA SER A 179 -11.57 -2.51 1.88
C SER A 179 -10.45 -1.84 2.67
N ALA A 180 -10.67 -1.54 3.95
CA ALA A 180 -9.63 -0.96 4.81
C ALA A 180 -8.40 -1.88 4.91
N ALA A 181 -8.59 -3.19 5.10
CA ALA A 181 -7.49 -4.15 5.21
C ALA A 181 -6.75 -4.34 3.87
N GLN A 182 -7.46 -4.27 2.74
CA GLN A 182 -6.87 -4.32 1.41
C GLN A 182 -6.03 -3.07 1.10
N LYS A 183 -6.48 -1.88 1.51
CA LYS A 183 -5.69 -0.64 1.40
C LYS A 183 -4.46 -0.68 2.30
N ALA A 184 -4.63 -1.13 3.54
CA ALA A 184 -3.50 -1.33 4.46
C ALA A 184 -2.48 -2.28 3.83
N PHE A 185 -2.90 -3.38 3.20
CA PHE A 185 -2.00 -4.28 2.47
C PHE A 185 -1.23 -3.56 1.35
N THR A 186 -1.91 -2.78 0.50
CA THR A 186 -1.24 -2.06 -0.60
C THR A 186 -0.20 -1.06 -0.11
N GLU A 187 -0.45 -0.42 1.04
CA GLU A 187 0.45 0.56 1.65
C GLU A 187 1.62 -0.13 2.38
N ILE A 188 1.34 -1.12 3.24
CA ILE A 188 2.34 -1.82 4.07
C ILE A 188 3.34 -2.63 3.25
N PHE A 189 2.87 -3.25 2.17
CA PHE A 189 3.70 -4.06 1.27
C PHE A 189 4.16 -3.28 0.03
N GLU A 190 3.89 -1.97 -0.03
CA GLU A 190 4.30 -1.07 -1.12
C GLU A 190 4.00 -1.68 -2.50
N LEU A 191 2.72 -1.95 -2.76
CA LEU A 191 2.30 -2.48 -4.06
C LEU A 191 2.40 -1.39 -5.13
N ASP A 192 2.97 -1.72 -6.30
CA ASP A 192 3.06 -0.78 -7.42
C ASP A 192 1.68 -0.25 -7.84
N GLU A 193 1.54 1.09 -7.79
CA GLU A 193 0.28 1.77 -8.04
C GLU A 193 -0.17 1.62 -9.50
N HIS A 194 0.78 1.60 -10.46
CA HIS A 194 0.46 1.47 -11.86
C HIS A 194 -0.07 0.07 -12.21
N LEU A 195 0.55 -0.96 -11.62
CA LEU A 195 0.13 -2.35 -11.69
C LEU A 195 -1.27 -2.53 -11.11
N LEU A 196 -1.53 -1.95 -9.93
CA LEU A 196 -2.85 -1.95 -9.32
C LEU A 196 -3.88 -1.23 -10.19
N ASN A 197 -3.55 -0.07 -10.76
CA ASN A 197 -4.45 0.70 -11.63
C ASN A 197 -4.81 -0.07 -12.91
N VAL A 198 -3.84 -0.73 -13.53
CA VAL A 198 -4.05 -1.59 -14.71
C VAL A 198 -4.90 -2.81 -14.38
N ALA A 199 -4.75 -3.40 -13.19
CA ALA A 199 -5.63 -4.46 -12.70
C ALA A 199 -7.06 -3.97 -12.43
N CYS A 200 -7.20 -2.79 -11.83
CA CYS A 200 -8.51 -2.18 -11.55
C CYS A 200 -9.32 -1.94 -12.83
N ALA A 201 -8.65 -1.53 -13.92
CA ALA A 201 -9.30 -1.31 -15.21
C ALA A 201 -9.94 -2.59 -15.80
N SER A 202 -9.37 -3.77 -15.49
CA SER A 202 -9.86 -5.07 -15.93
C SER A 202 -10.80 -5.74 -14.92
N SER A 203 -10.93 -5.18 -13.71
CA SER A 203 -11.78 -5.71 -12.64
C SER A 203 -13.26 -5.41 -12.90
N GLY A 204 -14.11 -6.41 -12.69
CA GLY A 204 -15.56 -6.22 -12.69
C GLY A 204 -16.03 -5.24 -11.60
N LYS A 205 -17.26 -4.74 -11.72
CA LYS A 205 -17.85 -3.91 -10.66
C LYS A 205 -18.08 -4.75 -9.40
N LEU A 206 -17.86 -4.15 -8.24
CA LEU A 206 -18.19 -4.79 -6.97
C LEU A 206 -19.70 -5.05 -6.89
N THR A 207 -20.08 -6.31 -6.78
CA THR A 207 -21.48 -6.68 -6.55
C THR A 207 -21.82 -6.39 -5.09
N THR A 208 -22.42 -5.23 -4.84
CA THR A 208 -22.92 -4.91 -3.50
C THR A 208 -24.14 -5.79 -3.22
N ILE A 209 -24.01 -6.70 -2.26
CA ILE A 209 -25.15 -7.52 -1.82
C ILE A 209 -26.09 -6.61 -1.02
N SER A 210 -27.21 -6.23 -1.63
CA SER A 210 -28.22 -5.42 -0.96
C SER A 210 -28.99 -6.23 0.09
N ASP A 211 -29.56 -5.55 1.09
CA ASP A 211 -30.48 -6.17 2.04
C ASP A 211 -31.63 -6.93 1.36
N ALA A 212 -32.10 -6.46 0.21
CA ALA A 212 -33.15 -7.13 -0.55
C ALA A 212 -32.67 -8.50 -1.08
N MET A 213 -31.46 -8.57 -1.65
CA MET A 213 -30.85 -9.82 -2.10
C MET A 213 -30.57 -10.77 -0.94
N LEU A 214 -30.11 -10.25 0.20
CA LEU A 214 -29.95 -11.07 1.42
C LEU A 214 -31.29 -11.62 1.88
N ARG A 215 -32.34 -10.80 1.97
CA ARG A 215 -33.68 -11.26 2.34
C ARG A 215 -34.19 -12.33 1.39
N GLU A 216 -33.99 -12.16 0.09
CA GLU A 216 -34.41 -13.13 -0.91
C GLU A 216 -33.62 -14.45 -0.79
N ALA A 217 -32.30 -14.38 -0.58
CA ALA A 217 -31.46 -15.56 -0.35
C ALA A 217 -31.83 -16.28 0.95
N ILE A 218 -32.08 -15.55 2.03
CA ILE A 218 -32.53 -16.09 3.31
C ILE A 218 -33.91 -16.75 3.16
N ALA A 219 -34.83 -16.14 2.40
CA ALA A 219 -36.16 -16.69 2.14
C ALA A 219 -36.13 -18.01 1.32
N LYS A 220 -35.04 -18.28 0.59
CA LYS A 220 -34.83 -19.56 -0.11
C LYS A 220 -34.33 -20.67 0.81
N LEU A 221 -33.88 -20.36 2.03
CA LEU A 221 -33.52 -21.38 3.02
C LEU A 221 -34.79 -22.07 3.53
N SER A 222 -34.72 -23.39 3.70
CA SER A 222 -35.79 -24.11 4.40
C SER A 222 -35.86 -23.70 5.88
N LEU A 223 -37.03 -23.83 6.51
CA LEU A 223 -37.20 -23.54 7.94
C LEU A 223 -36.22 -24.35 8.80
N THR A 224 -36.01 -25.63 8.45
CA THR A 224 -35.07 -26.52 9.16
C THR A 224 -33.61 -26.07 9.00
N GLU A 225 -33.20 -25.60 7.81
CA GLU A 225 -31.87 -25.02 7.61
C GLU A 225 -31.70 -23.72 8.42
N GLY A 226 -32.71 -22.84 8.40
CA GLY A 226 -32.70 -21.60 9.17
C GLY A 226 -32.58 -21.85 10.68
N GLU A 227 -33.41 -22.74 11.22
CA GLU A 227 -33.35 -23.17 12.63
C GLU A 227 -31.99 -23.78 12.99
N ALA A 228 -31.41 -24.59 12.09
CA ALA A 228 -30.10 -25.17 12.31
C ALA A 228 -29.01 -24.10 12.43
N PHE A 229 -29.01 -23.06 11.58
CA PHE A 229 -28.08 -21.93 11.70
C PHE A 229 -28.29 -21.15 13.01
N LEU A 230 -29.54 -20.89 13.42
CA LEU A 230 -29.84 -20.20 14.67
C LEU A 230 -29.38 -20.99 15.90
N LEU A 231 -29.57 -22.32 15.90
CA LEU A 231 -29.11 -23.18 16.98
C LEU A 231 -27.58 -23.20 17.07
N ARG A 232 -26.88 -23.24 15.93
CA ARG A 232 -25.41 -23.16 15.87
C ARG A 232 -24.90 -21.81 16.35
N LEU A 233 -25.62 -20.73 16.06
CA LEU A 233 -25.33 -19.38 16.56
C LEU A 233 -25.46 -19.32 18.08
N ALA A 234 -26.56 -19.86 18.63
CA ALA A 234 -26.79 -19.92 20.07
C ALA A 234 -25.72 -20.75 20.81
N LYS A 235 -25.13 -21.74 20.14
CA LYS A 235 -24.01 -22.55 20.66
C LYS A 235 -22.63 -21.88 20.51
N GLY A 236 -22.55 -20.71 19.89
CA GLY A 236 -21.30 -19.99 19.68
C GLY A 236 -20.34 -20.68 18.71
N GLU A 237 -20.85 -21.34 17.66
CA GLU A 237 -20.00 -22.01 16.68
C GLU A 237 -19.03 -21.04 15.98
N LEU A 238 -17.76 -21.43 15.93
CA LEU A 238 -16.68 -20.66 15.31
C LEU A 238 -16.92 -20.49 13.80
N ASN A 239 -16.62 -19.29 13.29
CA ASN A 239 -16.73 -18.92 11.87
C ASN A 239 -18.14 -19.12 11.27
N LEU A 240 -19.19 -19.13 12.10
CA LEU A 240 -20.55 -19.34 11.62
C LEU A 240 -21.02 -18.24 10.66
N SER A 241 -20.58 -16.99 10.87
CA SER A 241 -20.85 -15.87 9.96
C SER A 241 -20.34 -16.15 8.55
N ALA A 242 -19.08 -16.59 8.42
CA ALA A 242 -18.49 -16.96 7.14
C ALA A 242 -19.22 -18.15 6.50
N LYS A 243 -19.50 -19.22 7.27
CA LYS A 243 -20.29 -20.38 6.80
C LYS A 243 -21.66 -19.96 6.26
N PHE A 244 -22.32 -19.05 6.96
CA PHE A 244 -23.64 -18.56 6.58
C PHE A 244 -23.58 -17.70 5.33
N GLN A 245 -22.61 -16.78 5.24
CA GLN A 245 -22.41 -15.95 4.06
C GLN A 245 -22.05 -16.77 2.82
N GLN A 246 -21.19 -17.80 2.95
CA GLN A 246 -20.92 -18.74 1.84
C GLN A 246 -22.17 -19.50 1.39
N LYS A 247 -23.04 -19.90 2.33
CA LYS A 247 -24.31 -20.54 1.98
C LYS A 247 -25.24 -19.57 1.26
N LEU A 248 -25.32 -18.31 1.71
CA LEU A 248 -26.15 -17.30 1.06
C LEU A 248 -25.61 -16.91 -0.33
N SER A 249 -24.28 -16.80 -0.50
CA SER A 249 -23.68 -16.46 -1.79
C SER A 249 -23.99 -17.51 -2.85
N GLN A 250 -24.05 -18.80 -2.48
CA GLN A 250 -24.49 -19.87 -3.38
C GLN A 250 -25.95 -19.74 -3.86
N LEU A 251 -26.80 -19.02 -3.12
CA LEU A 251 -28.21 -18.80 -3.44
C LEU A 251 -28.47 -17.48 -4.18
N ILE A 252 -27.45 -16.62 -4.22
CA ILE A 252 -27.45 -15.36 -4.96
C ILE A 252 -26.92 -15.64 -6.37
N PRO A 253 -27.62 -15.21 -7.43
CA PRO A 253 -27.10 -15.34 -8.79
C PRO A 253 -25.76 -14.60 -8.90
N ASN A 254 -24.69 -15.34 -9.23
CA ASN A 254 -23.38 -14.74 -9.45
C ASN A 254 -23.43 -13.77 -10.63
N SER A 255 -22.76 -12.63 -10.50
CA SER A 255 -22.43 -11.82 -11.66
C SER A 255 -21.55 -12.64 -12.60
N PRO A 256 -21.76 -12.57 -13.92
CA PRO A 256 -20.91 -13.30 -14.86
C PRO A 256 -19.45 -12.92 -14.62
N THR A 257 -18.60 -13.93 -14.51
CA THR A 257 -17.14 -13.76 -14.57
C THR A 257 -16.81 -12.98 -15.84
N SER A 258 -15.89 -12.00 -15.73
CA SER A 258 -15.43 -11.23 -16.89
C SER A 258 -15.03 -12.19 -18.00
N ASN A 259 -15.74 -12.12 -19.13
CA ASN A 259 -15.55 -13.00 -20.28
C ASN A 259 -14.38 -12.54 -21.17
N GLN A 260 -13.48 -11.74 -20.61
CA GLN A 260 -12.31 -11.26 -21.32
C GLN A 260 -11.23 -12.35 -21.33
N PRO A 261 -10.49 -12.49 -22.44
CA PRO A 261 -9.34 -13.37 -22.48
C PRO A 261 -8.37 -12.96 -21.37
N ARG A 262 -7.86 -13.95 -20.62
CA ARG A 262 -6.87 -13.70 -19.58
C ARG A 262 -5.56 -13.29 -20.25
N ARG A 263 -5.00 -12.17 -19.81
CA ARG A 263 -3.68 -11.72 -20.22
C ARG A 263 -2.60 -12.54 -19.52
N THR A 264 -1.41 -12.52 -20.10
CA THR A 264 -0.20 -13.05 -19.49
C THR A 264 0.34 -12.08 -18.43
N ILE A 265 1.20 -12.58 -17.54
CA ILE A 265 1.95 -11.75 -16.60
C ILE A 265 2.77 -10.69 -17.36
N GLN A 266 3.38 -11.07 -18.49
CA GLN A 266 4.14 -10.14 -19.33
C GLN A 266 3.28 -8.96 -19.82
N GLU A 267 2.12 -9.23 -20.41
CA GLU A 267 1.21 -8.18 -20.91
C GLU A 267 0.74 -7.25 -19.78
N LEU A 268 0.56 -7.78 -18.57
CA LEU A 268 0.19 -6.99 -17.40
C LEU A 268 1.32 -6.05 -16.96
N LEU A 269 2.55 -6.54 -16.82
CA LEU A 269 3.72 -5.73 -16.45
C LEU A 269 4.02 -4.66 -17.52
N GLU A 270 3.93 -5.01 -18.80
CA GLU A 270 4.11 -4.06 -19.91
C GLU A 270 3.06 -2.94 -19.87
N ALA A 271 1.79 -3.29 -19.62
CA ALA A 271 0.72 -2.31 -19.48
C ALA A 271 0.92 -1.39 -18.26
N ALA A 272 1.42 -1.92 -17.13
CA ALA A 272 1.76 -1.13 -15.95
C ALA A 272 2.89 -0.14 -16.23
N SER A 273 3.98 -0.59 -16.88
CA SER A 273 5.10 0.26 -17.30
C SER A 273 4.66 1.37 -18.26
N GLU A 274 3.76 1.07 -19.20
CA GLU A 274 3.17 2.08 -20.08
C GLU A 274 2.31 3.10 -19.33
N GLU A 275 1.50 2.66 -18.36
CA GLU A 275 0.68 3.56 -17.56
C GLU A 275 1.55 4.48 -16.71
N GLY A 276 2.65 3.97 -16.13
CA GLY A 276 3.64 4.78 -15.42
C GLY A 276 4.23 5.89 -16.31
N LYS A 277 4.67 5.54 -17.52
CA LYS A 277 5.17 6.53 -18.50
C LYS A 277 4.12 7.56 -18.91
N LYS A 278 2.84 7.17 -19.00
CA LYS A 278 1.73 8.09 -19.32
C LYS A 278 1.43 9.00 -18.13
N ALA A 279 1.44 8.47 -16.91
CA ALA A 279 1.21 9.21 -15.67
C ALA A 279 2.31 10.26 -15.45
N GLU A 280 3.58 9.89 -15.62
CA GLU A 280 4.71 10.82 -15.50
C GLU A 280 4.60 11.97 -16.51
N LYS A 281 4.27 11.66 -17.78
CA LYS A 281 4.05 12.70 -18.80
C LYS A 281 2.88 13.63 -18.45
N ARG A 282 1.77 13.09 -17.94
CA ARG A 282 0.62 13.90 -17.49
C ARG A 282 1.04 14.81 -16.33
N GLN A 283 1.76 14.29 -15.34
CA GLN A 283 2.24 15.06 -14.19
C GLN A 283 3.19 16.19 -14.62
N GLN A 284 4.12 15.92 -15.56
CA GLN A 284 5.01 16.93 -16.12
C GLN A 284 4.22 18.02 -16.86
N GLN A 285 3.22 17.64 -17.65
CA GLN A 285 2.35 18.59 -18.36
C GLN A 285 1.52 19.44 -17.41
N GLU A 286 0.93 18.85 -16.36
CA GLU A 286 0.17 19.57 -15.34
C GLU A 286 1.06 20.51 -14.52
N ALA A 287 2.27 20.07 -14.15
CA ALA A 287 3.25 20.89 -13.45
C ALA A 287 3.70 22.09 -14.31
N GLU A 288 3.97 21.88 -15.59
CA GLU A 288 4.33 22.95 -16.52
C GLU A 288 3.14 23.89 -16.79
N ALA A 289 1.92 23.36 -16.93
CA ALA A 289 0.72 24.18 -17.08
C ALA A 289 0.49 25.06 -15.85
N LYS A 290 0.63 24.50 -14.64
CA LYS A 290 0.54 25.24 -13.38
C LYS A 290 1.67 26.28 -13.26
N ARG A 291 2.89 25.93 -13.65
CA ARG A 291 4.02 26.88 -13.71
C ARG A 291 3.71 28.04 -14.64
N ILE A 292 3.19 27.78 -15.83
CA ILE A 292 2.78 28.81 -16.79
C ILE A 292 1.67 29.69 -16.21
N GLU A 293 0.66 29.11 -15.56
CA GLU A 293 -0.41 29.87 -14.90
C GLU A 293 0.14 30.79 -13.80
N GLU A 294 1.05 30.28 -12.96
CA GLU A 294 1.72 31.05 -11.91
C GLU A 294 2.54 32.21 -12.51
N LEU A 295 3.27 31.98 -13.61
CA LEU A 295 4.01 33.02 -14.32
C LEU A 295 3.07 34.07 -14.91
N GLN A 296 1.96 33.67 -15.55
CA GLN A 296 0.97 34.61 -16.08
C GLN A 296 0.32 35.46 -14.98
N ALA A 297 0.01 34.85 -13.83
CA ALA A 297 -0.52 35.55 -12.66
C ALA A 297 0.51 36.50 -12.02
N LEU A 298 1.81 36.16 -12.08
CA LEU A 298 2.91 37.02 -11.67
C LEU A 298 3.07 38.20 -12.62
N GLY A 299 2.98 37.98 -13.93
CA GLY A 299 3.05 39.03 -14.95
C GLY A 299 2.01 40.13 -14.75
N LYS A 300 0.78 39.78 -14.37
CA LYS A 300 -0.27 40.76 -14.04
C LYS A 300 0.07 41.66 -12.84
N ARG A 301 0.97 41.23 -11.96
CA ARG A 301 1.39 41.94 -10.74
C ARG A 301 2.87 42.29 -10.74
N GLU A 302 3.54 42.22 -11.88
CA GLU A 302 5.00 42.34 -11.98
C GLU A 302 5.52 43.63 -11.33
N ALA A 303 4.90 44.78 -11.64
CA ALA A 303 5.27 46.08 -11.05
C ALA A 303 5.14 46.10 -9.51
N GLN A 304 4.11 45.45 -8.96
CA GLN A 304 3.91 45.35 -7.52
C GLN A 304 4.97 44.44 -6.88
N VAL A 305 5.34 43.35 -7.55
CA VAL A 305 6.39 42.44 -7.06
C VAL A 305 7.76 43.11 -7.06
N TRP A 306 8.09 43.91 -8.08
CA TRP A 306 9.31 44.72 -8.07
C TRP A 306 9.35 45.72 -6.91
N GLN A 307 8.23 46.41 -6.62
CA GLN A 307 8.12 47.29 -5.46
C GLN A 307 8.30 46.54 -4.13
N GLN A 308 7.75 45.33 -4.02
CA GLN A 308 7.94 44.47 -2.84
C GLN A 308 9.40 44.05 -2.67
N VAL A 309 10.09 43.69 -3.75
CA VAL A 309 11.53 43.38 -3.74
C VAL A 309 12.33 44.56 -3.20
N GLU A 310 12.08 45.77 -3.70
CA GLU A 310 12.76 46.97 -3.22
C GLU A 310 12.49 47.23 -1.72
N SER A 311 11.23 47.09 -1.28
CA SER A 311 10.84 47.25 0.13
C SER A 311 11.52 46.22 1.04
N LEU A 312 11.55 44.95 0.63
CA LEU A 312 12.21 43.87 1.36
C LEU A 312 13.71 44.09 1.45
N ILE A 313 14.33 44.54 0.36
CA ILE A 313 15.74 44.90 0.37
C ILE A 313 15.97 46.06 1.34
N GLN A 314 15.18 47.13 1.33
CA GLN A 314 15.36 48.30 2.20
C GLN A 314 15.42 47.96 3.70
N LYS A 315 14.66 46.96 4.17
CA LYS A 315 14.62 46.51 5.58
C LYS A 315 15.95 46.02 6.15
N ALA A 316 16.94 45.73 5.30
CA ALA A 316 18.31 45.40 5.68
C ALA A 316 18.46 44.25 6.71
N GLN A 317 17.66 43.20 6.56
CA GLN A 317 17.64 42.04 7.43
C GLN A 317 17.81 40.74 6.62
N SER A 318 18.29 39.67 7.28
CA SER A 318 18.53 38.38 6.64
C SER A 318 17.28 37.76 6.01
N LYS A 319 16.18 37.60 6.79
CA LYS A 319 14.95 36.95 6.30
C LYS A 319 14.30 37.70 5.11
N PRO A 320 14.16 39.04 5.15
CA PRO A 320 13.69 39.80 3.99
C PRO A 320 14.57 39.69 2.74
N TYR A 321 15.89 39.50 2.88
CA TYR A 321 16.74 39.22 1.72
C TYR A 321 16.44 37.85 1.12
N ASP A 322 16.24 36.82 1.94
CA ASP A 322 15.88 35.49 1.45
C ASP A 322 14.53 35.53 0.69
N GLU A 323 13.57 36.31 1.18
CA GLU A 323 12.28 36.53 0.50
C GLU A 323 12.43 37.34 -0.81
N ALA A 324 13.22 38.42 -0.80
CA ALA A 324 13.49 39.22 -1.99
C ALA A 324 14.17 38.39 -3.10
N VAL A 325 15.12 37.54 -2.73
CA VAL A 325 15.82 36.63 -3.65
C VAL A 325 14.84 35.62 -4.26
N LYS A 326 13.94 35.04 -3.47
CA LYS A 326 12.87 34.15 -3.99
C LYS A 326 11.97 34.86 -5.01
N LEU A 327 11.60 36.12 -4.76
CA LEU A 327 10.80 36.91 -5.71
C LEU A 327 11.58 37.25 -6.98
N LEU A 328 12.86 37.59 -6.88
CA LEU A 328 13.72 37.87 -8.03
C LEU A 328 13.93 36.64 -8.93
N VAL A 329 14.06 35.45 -8.35
CA VAL A 329 14.09 34.19 -9.12
C VAL A 329 12.79 34.02 -9.92
N LYS A 330 11.63 34.21 -9.28
CA LYS A 330 10.34 34.15 -9.99
C LYS A 330 10.20 35.20 -11.10
N LEU A 331 10.72 36.41 -10.88
CA LEU A 331 10.74 37.47 -11.89
C LEU A 331 11.69 37.16 -13.05
N ARG A 332 12.82 36.48 -12.80
CA ARG A 332 13.70 35.97 -13.86
C ARG A 332 12.96 34.93 -14.71
N ASP A 333 12.33 33.95 -14.05
CA ASP A 333 11.60 32.88 -14.75
C ASP A 333 10.43 33.45 -15.59
N LEU A 334 9.77 34.50 -15.11
CA LEU A 334 8.78 35.26 -15.88
C LEU A 334 9.39 35.97 -17.09
N ALA A 335 10.54 36.62 -16.90
CA ALA A 335 11.24 37.31 -17.97
C ALA A 335 11.75 36.34 -19.05
N GLU A 336 12.17 35.14 -18.67
CA GLU A 336 12.47 34.05 -19.61
C GLU A 336 11.24 33.65 -20.42
N TYR A 337 10.12 33.39 -19.75
CA TYR A 337 8.86 33.02 -20.40
C TYR A 337 8.34 34.10 -21.38
N GLN A 338 8.55 35.38 -21.06
CA GLN A 338 8.12 36.50 -21.90
C GLN A 338 9.18 36.94 -22.93
N ASN A 339 10.35 36.31 -23.00
CA ASN A 339 11.51 36.74 -23.79
C ASN A 339 11.98 38.18 -23.46
N GLN A 340 11.91 38.58 -22.20
CA GLN A 340 12.29 39.90 -21.66
C GLN A 340 13.47 39.85 -20.68
N LEU A 341 14.30 38.81 -20.76
CA LEU A 341 15.49 38.64 -19.91
C LEU A 341 16.40 39.89 -19.86
N ALA A 342 16.56 40.59 -20.97
CA ALA A 342 17.35 41.82 -21.02
C ALA A 342 16.80 42.92 -20.09
N VAL A 343 15.47 43.09 -20.06
CA VAL A 343 14.80 44.08 -19.20
C VAL A 343 14.91 43.69 -17.73
N PHE A 344 14.80 42.40 -17.43
CA PHE A 344 15.04 41.89 -16.08
C PHE A 344 16.48 42.15 -15.64
N GLN A 345 17.46 41.87 -16.52
CA GLN A 345 18.87 42.04 -16.21
C GLN A 345 19.23 43.51 -15.98
N GLU A 346 18.68 44.44 -16.77
CA GLU A 346 18.85 45.87 -16.52
C GLU A 346 18.35 46.28 -15.12
N ARG A 347 17.18 45.78 -14.70
CA ARG A 347 16.64 46.04 -13.35
C ARG A 347 17.48 45.39 -12.26
N LEU A 348 17.97 44.18 -12.48
CA LEU A 348 18.86 43.48 -11.54
C LEU A 348 20.19 44.24 -11.37
N ASN A 349 20.79 44.70 -12.47
CA ASN A 349 22.02 45.49 -12.44
C ASN A 349 21.83 46.81 -11.64
N ARG A 350 20.67 47.48 -11.78
CA ARG A 350 20.34 48.65 -10.95
C ARG A 350 20.28 48.32 -9.45
N ILE A 351 19.76 47.15 -9.07
CA ILE A 351 19.78 46.68 -7.68
C ILE A 351 21.23 46.45 -7.20
N TYR A 352 22.08 45.84 -8.03
CA TYR A 352 23.50 45.63 -7.72
C TYR A 352 24.27 46.95 -7.52
N GLU A 353 23.98 47.97 -8.33
CA GLU A 353 24.58 49.31 -8.23
C GLU A 353 24.08 50.08 -7.01
N GLN A 354 22.75 50.15 -6.82
CA GLN A 354 22.12 50.88 -5.72
C GLN A 354 22.45 50.29 -4.34
N TYR A 355 22.60 48.97 -4.26
CA TYR A 355 22.89 48.25 -3.01
C TYR A 355 24.30 47.65 -2.99
N SER A 356 25.25 48.33 -3.64
CA SER A 356 26.65 47.90 -3.76
C SER A 356 27.34 47.59 -2.43
N ASN A 357 26.97 48.29 -1.36
CA ASN A 357 27.51 48.15 0.00
C ASN A 357 26.88 46.99 0.81
N ARG A 358 25.91 46.26 0.26
CA ARG A 358 25.17 45.19 0.98
C ARG A 358 25.69 43.80 0.59
N SER A 359 26.84 43.43 1.13
CA SER A 359 27.52 42.15 0.85
C SER A 359 26.66 40.91 1.09
N GLY A 360 25.83 40.93 2.15
CA GLY A 360 24.93 39.84 2.49
C GLY A 360 23.81 39.58 1.45
N LEU A 361 23.36 40.61 0.74
CA LEU A 361 22.38 40.48 -0.35
C LEU A 361 23.06 39.93 -1.61
N LYS A 362 24.22 40.49 -1.98
CA LYS A 362 25.00 40.05 -3.14
C LYS A 362 25.34 38.56 -3.08
N ARG A 363 25.80 38.08 -1.92
CA ARG A 363 26.12 36.66 -1.71
C ARG A 363 24.92 35.75 -2.03
N ARG A 364 23.73 36.10 -1.53
CA ARG A 364 22.49 35.32 -1.75
C ARG A 364 22.02 35.35 -3.20
N LEU A 365 22.15 36.49 -3.88
CA LEU A 365 21.85 36.60 -5.31
C LEU A 365 22.78 35.71 -6.15
N GLN A 366 24.07 35.70 -5.83
CA GLN A 366 25.06 34.83 -6.48
C GLN A 366 24.80 33.34 -6.21
N GLU A 367 24.42 32.97 -4.98
CA GLU A 367 24.07 31.59 -4.60
C GLU A 367 22.93 31.01 -5.45
N VAL A 368 21.99 31.84 -5.94
CA VAL A 368 20.89 31.42 -6.81
C VAL A 368 21.14 31.70 -8.31
N GLY A 369 22.36 32.08 -8.67
CA GLY A 369 22.77 32.36 -10.06
C GLY A 369 22.28 33.70 -10.63
N LEU A 370 21.75 34.61 -9.80
CA LEU A 370 21.37 35.97 -10.21
C LEU A 370 22.60 36.89 -10.16
N THR A 371 23.43 36.83 -11.20
CA THR A 371 24.68 37.59 -11.29
C THR A 371 24.50 38.91 -12.02
N ASP A 372 25.36 39.88 -11.71
CA ASP A 372 25.45 41.15 -12.46
C ASP A 372 26.06 40.85 -13.85
N SER A 373 25.46 41.38 -14.90
CA SER A 373 25.98 41.24 -16.27
C SER A 373 26.72 42.52 -16.62
N LYS A 374 28.02 42.55 -16.35
CA LYS A 374 28.94 43.57 -16.88
C LYS A 374 29.94 42.94 -17.83
#